data_AF-A0A932Z1V2-F1
#
_entry.id   AF-A0A932Z1V2-F1
#
_cell.length_a   1.000
_cell.length_b   1.000
_cell.length_c   1.000
_cell.angle_alpha   90.00
_cell.angle_beta   90.00
_cell.angle_gamma   90.00
#
_symmetry.space_group_name_H-M   'P 1'
#
loop_
_entity.id
_entity.type
_entity.pdbx_description
1 polymer ?
#
loop_
_entity_poly.entity_id
_entity_poly.type
_entity_poly.pdbx_seq_one_letter_code
_entity_poly.pdbx_strand_id
1 'polypeptide(L)'
;MNLVNSTGNKVRYSFIFIGGIIFFVVALFSVNWSFLRSYNLAPIPEGSDITPSDVNPDSVSSGDGVVFFSDKAVETIRKNGERNPQIKQWLQMQFEIARASHNRAPRPVKSLAELKSNLDLSASAQVEDEFNRLIALALDARMNGNKDSLKTAREYLLAWAGVYEPNGYPNVEVAMSGYIMAYELARKNLSGEDRATIDNFLDKLFIAQKENVNRPDFDGQKWGNKWSLHASNVAMVAFLERDREKIAYVKNIYFDQLSHNIQPAGKLADFYPKELLGNVFERFPFLKDRTYEKGVTFDFIHRDALLYHRASIEPLYVIALIAKNNGEDWYLLKGEKGQTLEWAFDFLVPYATGEEEHYEFKDTLIDFDTSNKRQTWFKPQDGISTLTLATGLYPKYKQYANINLLWSSNMPVFVTYEQ
;
A
#
# COMPACT_ATOMS: atom_id res chain seq x y z
N MET A 1 27.58 -14.49 -14.52
CA MET A 1 27.58 -14.33 -13.05
C MET A 1 27.75 -15.72 -12.42
N ASN A 2 28.81 -15.96 -11.65
CA ASN A 2 29.01 -17.21 -10.89
C ASN A 2 29.48 -16.80 -9.49
N LEU A 3 28.63 -16.96 -8.48
CA LEU A 3 29.06 -17.00 -7.08
C LEU A 3 28.69 -18.39 -6.54
N VAL A 4 29.55 -18.89 -5.67
CA VAL A 4 29.52 -20.25 -5.13
C VAL A 4 29.06 -20.14 -3.68
N ASN A 5 28.10 -20.98 -3.26
CA ASN A 5 27.63 -20.96 -1.86
C ASN A 5 28.63 -21.69 -0.93
N SER A 6 28.36 -21.68 0.39
CA SER A 6 29.19 -22.30 1.43
C SER A 6 29.41 -23.82 1.30
N THR A 7 28.79 -24.48 0.31
CA THR A 7 28.97 -25.91 -0.02
C THR A 7 29.71 -26.14 -1.33
N GLY A 8 30.28 -25.11 -1.97
CA GLY A 8 31.08 -25.27 -3.18
C GLY A 8 30.27 -25.43 -4.47
N ASN A 9 28.95 -25.32 -4.41
CA ASN A 9 28.08 -25.44 -5.58
C ASN A 9 27.94 -24.09 -6.32
N LYS A 10 28.21 -24.11 -7.63
CA LYS A 10 28.03 -22.97 -8.53
C LYS A 10 26.56 -22.59 -8.60
N VAL A 11 26.19 -21.43 -8.05
CA VAL A 11 24.86 -20.85 -8.25
C VAL A 11 24.89 -20.04 -9.55
N ARG A 12 24.24 -20.55 -10.58
CA ARG A 12 23.92 -19.76 -11.78
C ARG A 12 22.77 -18.83 -11.43
N TYR A 13 23.05 -17.52 -11.33
CA TYR A 13 22.01 -16.50 -11.37
C TYR A 13 21.41 -16.47 -12.77
N SER A 14 20.40 -17.29 -13.00
CA SER A 14 19.48 -17.10 -14.11
C SER A 14 18.47 -16.05 -13.66
N PHE A 15 18.67 -14.79 -14.04
CA PHE A 15 17.61 -13.79 -14.05
C PHE A 15 16.59 -14.22 -15.10
N ILE A 16 15.69 -15.14 -14.73
CA ILE A 16 14.50 -15.40 -15.53
C ILE A 16 13.53 -14.25 -15.26
N PHE A 17 13.59 -13.33 -16.22
CA PHE A 17 12.71 -12.22 -16.49
C PHE A 17 11.22 -12.58 -16.32
N ILE A 18 10.52 -11.83 -15.46
CA ILE A 18 9.11 -11.46 -15.68
C ILE A 18 9.00 -9.94 -15.46
N GLY A 19 9.63 -9.20 -16.39
CA GLY A 19 9.88 -7.75 -16.32
C GLY A 19 8.70 -6.83 -16.69
N GLY A 20 7.45 -7.26 -16.49
CA GLY A 20 6.24 -6.48 -16.83
C GLY A 20 5.42 -5.95 -15.65
N ILE A 21 5.73 -6.34 -14.40
CA ILE A 21 4.73 -6.47 -13.35
C ILE A 21 4.61 -5.27 -12.39
N ILE A 22 5.59 -4.36 -12.36
CA ILE A 22 5.80 -3.49 -11.17
C ILE A 22 5.11 -2.12 -11.27
N PHE A 23 4.68 -1.69 -12.47
CA PHE A 23 3.94 -0.42 -12.62
C PHE A 23 2.57 -0.44 -11.92
N PHE A 24 2.02 -1.63 -11.62
CA PHE A 24 0.68 -1.75 -11.05
C PHE A 24 0.57 -1.41 -9.56
N VAL A 25 1.66 -1.39 -8.81
CA VAL A 25 1.58 -1.20 -7.35
C VAL A 25 1.60 0.27 -6.94
N VAL A 26 2.35 1.10 -7.68
CA VAL A 26 2.19 2.57 -7.59
C VAL A 26 0.92 3.00 -8.33
N ALA A 27 0.47 2.25 -9.35
CA ALA A 27 -0.83 2.49 -9.99
C ALA A 27 -2.03 2.26 -9.06
N LEU A 28 -1.98 1.26 -8.18
CA LEU A 28 -3.01 1.07 -7.16
C LEU A 28 -3.10 2.25 -6.16
N PHE A 29 -2.03 3.05 -6.02
CA PHE A 29 -1.99 4.25 -5.19
C PHE A 29 -1.95 5.57 -5.99
N SER A 30 -1.89 5.55 -7.33
CA SER A 30 -1.64 6.77 -8.14
C SER A 30 -2.19 6.75 -9.58
N VAL A 31 -2.92 5.71 -10.04
CA VAL A 31 -3.49 5.67 -11.40
C VAL A 31 -5.00 5.81 -11.34
N ASN A 32 -5.44 7.06 -11.26
CA ASN A 32 -6.77 7.47 -11.75
C ASN A 32 -6.65 8.52 -12.88
N TRP A 33 -5.46 8.72 -13.44
CA TRP A 33 -5.23 9.79 -14.40
C TRP A 33 -5.88 9.52 -15.77
N SER A 34 -6.15 8.25 -16.11
CA SER A 34 -6.70 7.89 -17.43
C SER A 34 -8.23 8.02 -17.52
N PHE A 35 -8.95 8.05 -16.39
CA PHE A 35 -10.42 8.15 -16.36
C PHE A 35 -10.94 9.60 -16.29
N LEU A 36 -10.10 10.55 -15.86
CA LEU A 36 -10.47 11.96 -15.63
C LEU A 36 -10.31 12.90 -16.84
N ARG A 37 -9.79 12.42 -18.00
CA ARG A 37 -9.74 13.25 -19.22
C ARG A 37 -11.12 13.56 -19.83
N SER A 38 -12.20 12.97 -19.31
CA SER A 38 -13.57 13.14 -19.83
C SER A 38 -14.38 14.26 -19.19
N TYR A 39 -13.91 14.92 -18.12
CA TYR A 39 -14.67 16.02 -17.47
C TYR A 39 -13.77 17.21 -17.13
N ASN A 40 -13.89 18.27 -17.93
CA ASN A 40 -13.32 19.58 -17.67
C ASN A 40 -13.89 20.15 -16.35
N LEU A 41 -13.04 20.36 -15.35
CA LEU A 41 -13.38 21.19 -14.19
C LEU A 41 -12.35 22.31 -14.04
N ALA A 42 -12.86 23.54 -13.98
CA ALA A 42 -12.13 24.78 -13.80
C ALA A 42 -11.63 24.95 -12.34
N PRO A 43 -10.60 25.77 -12.07
CA PRO A 43 -10.07 25.98 -10.72
C PRO A 43 -11.01 26.84 -9.84
N ILE A 44 -11.03 26.58 -8.53
CA ILE A 44 -11.81 27.30 -7.50
C ILE A 44 -10.84 27.86 -6.43
N PRO A 45 -11.14 29.02 -5.80
CA PRO A 45 -10.17 29.88 -5.11
C PRO A 45 -9.90 29.52 -3.64
N GLU A 46 -8.79 30.02 -3.11
CA GLU A 46 -8.26 29.80 -1.75
C GLU A 46 -9.02 30.55 -0.64
N GLY A 47 -9.10 29.91 0.55
CA GLY A 47 -9.31 30.57 1.83
C GLY A 47 -10.06 29.75 2.89
N SER A 48 -9.40 29.37 3.99
CA SER A 48 -9.88 29.51 5.38
C SER A 48 -8.92 28.89 6.41
N ASP A 49 -8.57 29.68 7.43
CA ASP A 49 -7.76 29.33 8.60
C ASP A 49 -8.58 28.62 9.68
N ILE A 50 -8.04 27.56 10.29
CA ILE A 50 -8.53 26.98 11.56
C ILE A 50 -7.33 26.54 12.41
N THR A 51 -7.34 26.90 13.70
CA THR A 51 -6.27 26.61 14.68
C THR A 51 -6.60 25.40 15.58
N PRO A 52 -5.60 24.68 16.13
CA PRO A 52 -5.80 23.40 16.81
C PRO A 52 -5.67 23.51 18.34
N SER A 53 -6.78 23.43 19.06
CA SER A 53 -6.80 23.04 20.47
C SER A 53 -8.13 22.36 20.78
N ASP A 54 -8.08 21.05 21.03
CA ASP A 54 -8.95 20.25 21.91
C ASP A 54 -8.89 18.77 21.48
N VAL A 55 -7.90 18.02 21.99
CA VAL A 55 -7.90 16.54 21.90
C VAL A 55 -7.64 15.97 23.28
N ASN A 56 -8.67 15.33 23.83
CA ASN A 56 -8.64 14.56 25.06
C ASN A 56 -8.09 13.13 24.76
N PRO A 57 -6.97 12.70 25.38
CA PRO A 57 -6.33 11.43 25.07
C PRO A 57 -7.01 10.17 25.65
N ASP A 58 -8.06 10.31 26.48
CA ASP A 58 -8.60 9.17 27.26
C ASP A 58 -9.91 8.55 26.72
N SER A 59 -10.06 8.39 25.40
CA SER A 59 -11.20 7.64 24.83
C SER A 59 -10.79 6.42 24.01
N VAL A 60 -10.05 5.50 24.63
CA VAL A 60 -9.86 4.14 24.08
C VAL A 60 -11.12 3.32 24.39
N SER A 61 -12.11 3.37 23.48
CA SER A 61 -13.29 2.51 23.57
C SER A 61 -12.95 1.08 23.13
N SER A 62 -13.15 0.13 24.04
CA SER A 62 -13.23 -1.30 23.80
C SER A 62 -14.31 -1.64 22.75
N GLY A 63 -13.96 -2.17 21.57
CA GLY A 63 -14.92 -2.98 20.78
C GLY A 63 -14.72 -3.10 19.25
N ASP A 64 -14.42 -2.02 18.53
CA ASP A 64 -14.90 -1.94 17.14
C ASP A 64 -13.86 -1.89 16.01
N GLY A 65 -12.56 -1.94 16.29
CA GLY A 65 -11.55 -1.88 15.23
C GLY A 65 -11.62 -3.08 14.29
N VAL A 66 -11.68 -2.83 12.97
CA VAL A 66 -10.88 -3.61 12.03
C VAL A 66 -10.45 -2.77 10.83
N VAL A 67 -9.46 -3.33 10.12
CA VAL A 67 -8.55 -2.78 9.10
C VAL A 67 -8.81 -1.32 8.67
N PHE A 68 -9.90 -1.04 7.95
CA PHE A 68 -10.21 0.28 7.41
C PHE A 68 -11.58 0.84 7.80
N PHE A 69 -12.58 -0.02 8.02
CA PHE A 69 -13.99 0.38 8.06
C PHE A 69 -14.69 -0.05 9.35
N SER A 70 -14.13 0.34 10.50
CA SER A 70 -14.83 0.24 11.79
C SER A 70 -16.18 0.97 11.76
N ASP A 71 -17.07 0.64 12.69
CA ASP A 71 -18.40 1.27 12.77
C ASP A 71 -18.27 2.78 13.01
N LYS A 72 -17.30 3.17 13.84
CA LYS A 72 -16.91 4.57 14.07
C LYS A 72 -16.40 5.22 12.77
N ALA A 73 -15.54 4.55 12.03
CA ALA A 73 -15.04 5.06 10.75
C ALA A 73 -16.18 5.33 9.77
N VAL A 74 -17.04 4.34 9.51
CA VAL A 74 -18.20 4.49 8.61
C VAL A 74 -19.14 5.61 9.07
N GLU A 75 -19.34 5.77 10.37
CA GLU A 75 -20.10 6.89 10.94
C GLU A 75 -19.46 8.25 10.63
N THR A 76 -18.15 8.35 10.80
CA THR A 76 -17.38 9.55 10.45
C THR A 76 -17.50 9.87 8.96
N ILE A 77 -17.39 8.89 8.06
CA ILE A 77 -17.61 9.08 6.62
C ILE A 77 -18.98 9.70 6.36
N ARG A 78 -20.03 9.16 6.99
CA ARG A 78 -21.41 9.64 6.81
C ARG A 78 -21.56 11.09 7.26
N LYS A 79 -21.13 11.41 8.48
CA LYS A 79 -21.20 12.77 9.04
C LYS A 79 -20.39 13.77 8.21
N ASN A 80 -19.23 13.36 7.72
CA ASN A 80 -18.41 14.21 6.86
C ASN A 80 -19.07 14.42 5.50
N GLY A 81 -19.75 13.42 4.94
CA GLY A 81 -20.55 13.56 3.71
C GLY A 81 -21.75 14.50 3.84
N GLU A 82 -22.26 14.74 5.05
CA GLU A 82 -23.31 15.74 5.29
C GLU A 82 -22.77 17.17 5.27
N ARG A 83 -21.49 17.35 5.63
CA ARG A 83 -20.86 18.67 5.87
C ARG A 83 -19.92 19.11 4.75
N ASN A 84 -19.30 18.15 4.05
CA ASN A 84 -18.30 18.39 3.02
C ASN A 84 -18.84 17.99 1.64
N PRO A 85 -19.02 18.95 0.70
CA PRO A 85 -19.55 18.68 -0.64
C PRO A 85 -18.73 17.66 -1.46
N GLN A 86 -17.41 17.63 -1.30
CA GLN A 86 -16.55 16.68 -2.01
C GLN A 86 -16.78 15.25 -1.53
N ILE A 87 -16.85 15.05 -0.21
CA ILE A 87 -17.14 13.73 0.39
C ILE A 87 -18.55 13.28 0.03
N LYS A 88 -19.51 14.21 0.02
CA LYS A 88 -20.89 13.95 -0.44
C LYS A 88 -20.91 13.45 -1.89
N GLN A 89 -20.20 14.15 -2.78
CA GLN A 89 -20.12 13.79 -4.19
C GLN A 89 -19.46 12.43 -4.39
N TRP A 90 -18.38 12.15 -3.65
CA TRP A 90 -17.72 10.85 -3.69
C TRP A 90 -18.66 9.72 -3.26
N LEU A 91 -19.39 9.88 -2.15
CA LEU A 91 -20.37 8.90 -1.69
C LEU A 91 -21.48 8.66 -2.72
N GLN A 92 -22.01 9.73 -3.33
CA GLN A 92 -23.01 9.63 -4.39
C GLN A 92 -22.48 8.83 -5.59
N MET A 93 -21.23 9.08 -6.00
CA MET A 93 -20.57 8.33 -7.05
C MET A 93 -20.43 6.85 -6.70
N GLN A 94 -20.04 6.50 -5.45
CA GLN A 94 -19.98 5.11 -5.01
C GLN A 94 -21.36 4.43 -5.08
N PHE A 95 -22.42 5.11 -4.63
CA PHE A 95 -23.77 4.56 -4.69
C PHE A 95 -24.31 4.43 -6.12
N GLU A 96 -23.87 5.28 -7.06
CA GLU A 96 -24.13 5.12 -8.49
C GLU A 96 -23.41 3.91 -9.08
N ILE A 97 -22.13 3.70 -8.74
CA ILE A 97 -21.36 2.53 -9.15
C ILE A 97 -22.02 1.25 -8.62
N ALA A 98 -22.47 1.25 -7.37
CA ALA A 98 -23.19 0.12 -6.76
C ALA A 98 -24.48 -0.21 -7.53
N ARG A 99 -25.34 0.79 -7.78
CA ARG A 99 -26.58 0.62 -8.55
C ARG A 99 -26.33 0.11 -9.96
N ALA A 100 -25.29 0.61 -10.63
CA ALA A 100 -24.91 0.15 -11.97
C ALA A 100 -24.36 -1.29 -11.98
N SER A 101 -24.03 -1.86 -10.82
CA SER A 101 -23.38 -3.17 -10.70
C SER A 101 -24.33 -4.30 -10.27
N HIS A 102 -25.56 -4.02 -9.82
CA HIS A 102 -26.51 -5.04 -9.30
C HIS A 102 -26.77 -6.21 -10.25
N ASN A 103 -26.72 -6.00 -11.56
CA ASN A 103 -27.00 -7.02 -12.58
C ASN A 103 -25.75 -7.54 -13.28
N ARG A 104 -24.55 -7.17 -12.81
CA ARG A 104 -23.30 -7.62 -13.43
C ARG A 104 -22.84 -8.90 -12.75
N ALA A 105 -22.51 -9.91 -13.55
CA ALA A 105 -21.91 -11.14 -13.02
C ALA A 105 -20.45 -10.91 -12.62
N PRO A 106 -19.97 -11.52 -11.51
CA PRO A 106 -18.55 -11.52 -11.17
C PRO A 106 -17.75 -12.30 -12.23
N ARG A 107 -16.51 -11.88 -12.47
CA ARG A 107 -15.60 -12.49 -13.45
C ARG A 107 -14.26 -12.82 -12.78
N PRO A 108 -14.26 -13.70 -11.76
CA PRO A 108 -13.05 -14.03 -11.05
C PRO A 108 -12.04 -14.69 -11.98
N VAL A 109 -10.76 -14.43 -11.71
CA VAL A 109 -9.65 -15.05 -12.43
C VAL A 109 -8.92 -16.02 -11.51
N LYS A 110 -8.33 -17.07 -12.11
CA LYS A 110 -7.60 -18.08 -11.36
C LYS A 110 -6.27 -17.56 -10.81
N SER A 111 -5.58 -16.70 -11.58
CA SER A 111 -4.27 -16.15 -11.21
C SER A 111 -4.12 -14.71 -11.71
N LEU A 112 -3.65 -13.84 -10.83
CA LEU A 112 -3.30 -12.45 -11.18
C LEU A 112 -1.90 -12.36 -11.81
N ALA A 113 -1.03 -13.33 -11.57
CA ALA A 113 0.32 -13.33 -12.16
C ALA A 113 0.28 -13.56 -13.67
N GLU A 114 -0.61 -14.45 -14.12
CA GLU A 114 -0.82 -14.75 -15.55
C GLU A 114 -1.31 -13.52 -16.33
N LEU A 115 -2.13 -12.69 -15.71
CA LEU A 115 -2.59 -11.43 -16.31
C LEU A 115 -1.44 -10.43 -16.47
N LYS A 116 -0.56 -10.34 -15.47
CA LYS A 116 0.56 -9.39 -15.47
C LYS A 116 1.72 -9.83 -16.36
N SER A 117 1.97 -11.15 -16.50
CA SER A 117 3.03 -11.66 -17.39
C SER A 117 2.75 -11.41 -18.87
N ASN A 118 1.46 -11.34 -19.25
CA ASN A 118 1.05 -11.13 -20.64
C ASN A 118 1.05 -9.65 -21.05
N LEU A 119 1.50 -8.72 -20.19
CA LEU A 119 1.38 -7.27 -20.38
C LEU A 119 -0.06 -6.83 -20.72
N ASP A 120 -1.05 -7.63 -20.34
CA ASP A 120 -2.45 -7.34 -20.62
C ASP A 120 -2.96 -6.31 -19.61
N LEU A 121 -2.74 -5.04 -19.95
CA LEU A 121 -3.27 -3.90 -19.21
C LEU A 121 -4.79 -3.96 -19.05
N SER A 122 -5.51 -4.60 -20.00
CA SER A 122 -6.97 -4.70 -19.95
C SER A 122 -7.45 -5.66 -18.86
N ALA A 123 -6.73 -6.77 -18.66
CA ALA A 123 -7.09 -7.74 -17.65
C ALA A 123 -6.79 -7.26 -16.22
N SER A 124 -5.68 -6.53 -16.02
CA SER A 124 -5.41 -5.92 -14.71
C SER A 124 -6.40 -4.79 -14.39
N ALA A 125 -6.76 -3.96 -15.39
CA ALA A 125 -7.82 -2.96 -15.24
C ALA A 125 -9.20 -3.59 -14.98
N GLN A 126 -9.47 -4.78 -15.53
CA GLN A 126 -10.68 -5.54 -15.21
C GLN A 126 -10.75 -5.89 -13.72
N VAL A 127 -9.68 -6.42 -13.13
CA VAL A 127 -9.68 -6.83 -11.72
C VAL A 127 -9.89 -5.62 -10.81
N GLU A 128 -9.23 -4.51 -11.15
CA GLU A 128 -9.40 -3.25 -10.44
C GLU A 128 -10.84 -2.73 -10.53
N ASP A 129 -11.45 -2.73 -11.72
CA ASP A 129 -12.88 -2.38 -11.90
C ASP A 129 -13.80 -3.31 -11.08
N GLU A 130 -13.50 -4.61 -11.01
CA GLU A 130 -14.28 -5.55 -10.21
C GLU A 130 -14.20 -5.26 -8.71
N PHE A 131 -13.01 -5.00 -8.17
CA PHE A 131 -12.86 -4.71 -6.75
C PHE A 131 -13.37 -3.32 -6.37
N ASN A 132 -13.23 -2.32 -7.24
CA ASN A 132 -13.83 -0.99 -7.01
C ASN A 132 -15.37 -1.09 -6.95
N ARG A 133 -15.99 -1.88 -7.83
CA ARG A 133 -17.44 -2.15 -7.77
C ARG A 133 -17.83 -2.93 -6.53
N LEU A 134 -17.01 -3.91 -6.14
CA LEU A 134 -17.26 -4.72 -4.96
C LEU A 134 -17.24 -3.86 -3.68
N ILE A 135 -16.28 -2.95 -3.56
CA ILE A 135 -16.22 -1.96 -2.47
C ILE A 135 -17.47 -1.07 -2.50
N ALA A 136 -17.85 -0.55 -3.67
CA ALA A 136 -19.04 0.30 -3.81
C ALA A 136 -20.34 -0.41 -3.36
N LEU A 137 -20.53 -1.66 -3.80
CA LEU A 137 -21.65 -2.51 -3.38
C LEU A 137 -21.64 -2.77 -1.87
N ALA A 138 -20.49 -3.11 -1.30
CA ALA A 138 -20.34 -3.37 0.13
C ALA A 138 -20.57 -2.10 0.97
N LEU A 139 -20.11 -0.95 0.49
CA LEU A 139 -20.31 0.35 1.12
C LEU A 139 -21.78 0.77 1.11
N ASP A 140 -22.47 0.65 -0.04
CA ASP A 140 -23.90 0.93 -0.15
C ASP A 140 -24.73 0.01 0.76
N ALA A 141 -24.40 -1.28 0.79
CA ALA A 141 -25.01 -2.24 1.72
C ALA A 141 -24.78 -1.84 3.19
N ARG A 142 -23.56 -1.41 3.54
CA ARG A 142 -23.18 -1.06 4.91
C ARG A 142 -23.79 0.27 5.37
N MET A 143 -23.82 1.28 4.52
CA MET A 143 -24.28 2.63 4.87
C MET A 143 -25.79 2.79 4.74
N ASN A 144 -26.40 2.19 3.72
CA ASN A 144 -27.80 2.40 3.37
C ASN A 144 -28.69 1.18 3.62
N GLY A 145 -28.12 0.04 4.05
CA GLY A 145 -28.87 -1.20 4.27
C GLY A 145 -29.43 -1.81 2.98
N ASN A 146 -28.85 -1.49 1.83
CA ASN A 146 -29.34 -1.95 0.53
C ASN A 146 -29.13 -3.47 0.37
N LYS A 147 -30.24 -4.21 0.30
CA LYS A 147 -30.25 -5.67 0.22
C LYS A 147 -29.77 -6.21 -1.14
N ASP A 148 -30.05 -5.51 -2.23
CA ASP A 148 -29.58 -5.91 -3.57
C ASP A 148 -28.07 -5.72 -3.66
N SER A 149 -27.56 -4.60 -3.14
CA SER A 149 -26.10 -4.38 -3.04
C SER A 149 -25.41 -5.45 -2.21
N LEU A 150 -25.99 -5.83 -1.06
CA LEU A 150 -25.45 -6.90 -0.21
C LEU A 150 -25.47 -8.26 -0.94
N LYS A 151 -26.56 -8.57 -1.64
CA LYS A 151 -26.69 -9.81 -2.42
C LYS A 151 -25.60 -9.88 -3.51
N THR A 152 -25.44 -8.84 -4.32
CA THR A 152 -24.43 -8.81 -5.37
C THR A 152 -23.01 -8.83 -4.78
N ALA A 153 -22.75 -8.08 -3.70
CA ALA A 153 -21.45 -8.13 -3.02
C ALA A 153 -21.11 -9.54 -2.52
N ARG A 154 -22.09 -10.24 -1.94
CA ARG A 154 -21.94 -11.66 -1.52
C ARG A 154 -21.59 -12.55 -2.72
N GLU A 155 -22.29 -12.43 -3.84
CA GLU A 155 -22.03 -13.23 -5.05
C GLU A 155 -20.60 -13.02 -5.57
N TYR A 156 -20.13 -11.77 -5.59
CA TYR A 156 -18.75 -11.44 -5.96
C TYR A 156 -17.73 -12.04 -5.00
N LEU A 157 -17.94 -11.87 -3.68
CA LEU A 157 -17.02 -12.36 -2.66
C LEU A 157 -16.84 -13.88 -2.75
N LEU A 158 -17.95 -14.62 -2.89
CA LEU A 158 -17.92 -16.08 -2.99
C LEU A 158 -17.34 -16.57 -4.32
N ALA A 159 -17.66 -15.89 -5.44
CA ALA A 159 -17.12 -16.26 -6.75
C ALA A 159 -15.59 -16.14 -6.78
N TRP A 160 -15.04 -15.05 -6.24
CA TRP A 160 -13.60 -14.85 -6.14
C TRP A 160 -12.94 -15.83 -5.16
N ALA A 161 -13.52 -16.03 -3.97
CA ALA A 161 -13.02 -17.01 -3.00
C ALA A 161 -12.99 -18.45 -3.54
N GLY A 162 -13.93 -18.80 -4.43
CA GLY A 162 -14.04 -20.12 -5.04
C GLY A 162 -13.13 -20.36 -6.25
N VAL A 163 -12.58 -19.32 -6.87
CA VAL A 163 -11.84 -19.41 -8.15
C VAL A 163 -10.38 -18.98 -8.02
N TYR A 164 -10.08 -17.94 -7.24
CA TYR A 164 -8.72 -17.42 -7.16
C TYR A 164 -7.79 -18.37 -6.40
N GLU A 165 -6.60 -18.61 -6.96
CA GLU A 165 -5.54 -19.39 -6.33
C GLU A 165 -4.38 -18.45 -5.91
N PRO A 166 -4.21 -18.21 -4.60
CA PRO A 166 -3.08 -17.42 -4.11
C PRO A 166 -1.72 -18.01 -4.50
N ASN A 167 -0.84 -17.17 -5.00
CA ASN A 167 0.53 -17.50 -5.39
C ASN A 167 1.58 -16.87 -4.45
N GLY A 168 1.17 -15.97 -3.56
CA GLY A 168 1.99 -15.35 -2.53
C GLY A 168 2.89 -14.21 -3.00
N TYR A 169 2.86 -13.80 -4.28
CA TYR A 169 3.71 -12.71 -4.78
C TYR A 169 3.18 -11.34 -4.30
N PRO A 170 3.90 -10.60 -3.44
CA PRO A 170 3.38 -9.39 -2.80
C PRO A 170 2.90 -8.31 -3.77
N ASN A 171 3.70 -8.05 -4.81
CA ASN A 171 3.42 -7.08 -5.86
C ASN A 171 2.28 -7.49 -6.80
N VAL A 172 1.89 -8.76 -6.80
CA VAL A 172 0.74 -9.26 -7.54
C VAL A 172 -0.52 -9.15 -6.67
N GLU A 173 -0.44 -9.71 -5.47
CA GLU A 173 -1.58 -9.89 -4.57
C GLU A 173 -1.95 -8.64 -3.76
N VAL A 174 -1.16 -7.56 -3.82
CA VAL A 174 -1.60 -6.26 -3.29
C VAL A 174 -2.93 -5.79 -3.89
N ALA A 175 -3.26 -6.24 -5.11
CA ALA A 175 -4.58 -5.99 -5.70
C ALA A 175 -5.74 -6.57 -4.87
N MET A 176 -5.51 -7.64 -4.09
CA MET A 176 -6.51 -8.23 -3.19
C MET A 176 -6.87 -7.34 -2.00
N SER A 177 -6.17 -6.22 -1.80
CA SER A 177 -6.54 -5.23 -0.79
C SER A 177 -7.99 -4.78 -0.96
N GLY A 178 -8.43 -4.54 -2.20
CA GLY A 178 -9.81 -4.14 -2.47
C GLY A 178 -10.84 -5.22 -2.14
N TYR A 179 -10.50 -6.50 -2.37
CA TYR A 179 -11.33 -7.63 -1.97
C TYR A 179 -11.49 -7.68 -0.44
N ILE A 180 -10.38 -7.59 0.31
CA ILE A 180 -10.38 -7.65 1.78
C ILE A 180 -11.17 -6.46 2.37
N MET A 181 -10.98 -5.26 1.83
CA MET A 181 -11.74 -4.05 2.19
C MET A 181 -13.25 -4.24 2.02
N ALA A 182 -13.67 -4.77 0.86
CA ALA A 182 -15.09 -4.99 0.61
C ALA A 182 -15.66 -6.11 1.48
N TYR A 183 -14.88 -7.16 1.75
CA TYR A 183 -15.29 -8.20 2.69
C TYR A 183 -15.48 -7.62 4.09
N GLU A 184 -14.55 -6.80 4.59
CA GLU A 184 -14.68 -6.12 5.89
C GLU A 184 -16.01 -5.34 6.00
N LEU A 185 -16.34 -4.55 4.98
CA LEU A 185 -17.59 -3.79 4.91
C LEU A 185 -18.84 -4.68 4.95
N ALA A 186 -18.82 -5.82 4.26
CA ALA A 186 -19.97 -6.72 4.14
C ALA A 186 -20.08 -7.75 5.28
N ARG A 187 -18.95 -8.09 5.94
CA ARG A 187 -18.78 -9.29 6.80
C ARG A 187 -19.86 -9.45 7.86
N LYS A 188 -20.25 -8.35 8.53
CA LYS A 188 -21.28 -8.36 9.60
C LYS A 188 -22.66 -8.80 9.09
N ASN A 189 -22.94 -8.60 7.80
CA ASN A 189 -24.23 -8.88 7.17
C ASN A 189 -24.25 -10.21 6.38
N LEU A 190 -23.15 -10.96 6.36
CA LEU A 190 -23.06 -12.26 5.69
C LEU A 190 -23.43 -13.42 6.63
N SER A 191 -23.84 -14.56 6.06
CA SER A 191 -24.11 -15.77 6.83
C SER A 191 -22.83 -16.36 7.42
N GLY A 192 -22.97 -17.22 8.44
CA GLY A 192 -21.81 -17.91 9.03
C GLY A 192 -21.07 -18.80 8.02
N GLU A 193 -21.79 -19.45 7.11
CA GLU A 193 -21.24 -20.32 6.07
C GLU A 193 -20.46 -19.52 5.00
N ASP A 194 -21.03 -18.39 4.56
CA ASP A 194 -20.34 -17.50 3.62
C ASP A 194 -19.06 -16.95 4.24
N ARG A 195 -19.13 -16.51 5.50
CA ARG A 195 -17.94 -16.04 6.24
C ARG A 195 -16.90 -17.14 6.34
N ALA A 196 -17.27 -18.37 6.69
CA ALA A 196 -16.31 -19.47 6.78
C ALA A 196 -15.62 -19.76 5.44
N THR A 197 -16.36 -19.66 4.33
CA THR A 197 -15.81 -19.84 2.98
C THR A 197 -14.78 -18.76 2.65
N ILE A 198 -15.10 -17.50 2.95
CA ILE A 198 -14.23 -16.35 2.65
C ILE A 198 -13.04 -16.29 3.62
N ASP A 199 -13.26 -16.54 4.92
CA ASP A 199 -12.20 -16.59 5.93
C ASP A 199 -11.17 -17.69 5.56
N ASN A 200 -11.60 -18.89 5.15
CA ASN A 200 -10.71 -19.94 4.66
C ASN A 200 -9.95 -19.56 3.37
N PHE A 201 -10.54 -18.70 2.53
CA PHE A 201 -9.83 -18.14 1.37
C PHE A 201 -8.74 -17.15 1.81
N LEU A 202 -9.02 -16.28 2.78
CA LEU A 202 -8.04 -15.35 3.34
C LEU A 202 -6.90 -16.07 4.07
N ASP A 203 -7.19 -17.18 4.75
CA ASP A 203 -6.18 -18.08 5.31
C ASP A 203 -5.20 -18.57 4.25
N LYS A 204 -5.72 -19.05 3.10
CA LYS A 204 -4.87 -19.49 1.97
C LYS A 204 -4.03 -18.33 1.42
N LEU A 205 -4.60 -17.13 1.32
CA LEU A 205 -3.88 -15.94 0.88
C LEU A 205 -2.73 -15.60 1.83
N PHE A 206 -2.99 -15.61 3.14
CA PHE A 206 -1.98 -15.36 4.17
C PHE A 206 -0.89 -16.43 4.15
N ILE A 207 -1.24 -17.71 4.08
CA ILE A 207 -0.29 -18.83 4.05
C ILE A 207 0.58 -18.73 2.80
N ALA A 208 0.00 -18.52 1.62
CA ALA A 208 0.76 -18.38 0.38
C ALA A 208 1.77 -17.24 0.45
N GLN A 209 1.38 -16.07 0.96
CA GLN A 209 2.28 -14.94 1.21
C GLN A 209 3.39 -15.32 2.18
N LYS A 210 3.04 -15.90 3.33
CA LYS A 210 3.99 -16.31 4.38
C LYS A 210 4.97 -17.38 3.90
N GLU A 211 4.57 -18.28 3.02
CA GLU A 211 5.45 -19.32 2.47
C GLU A 211 6.32 -18.80 1.31
N ASN A 212 5.81 -17.83 0.54
CA ASN A 212 6.52 -17.28 -0.61
C ASN A 212 7.86 -16.63 -0.23
N VAL A 213 7.99 -16.17 1.01
CA VAL A 213 9.24 -15.65 1.61
C VAL A 213 10.42 -16.62 1.55
N ASN A 214 10.16 -17.92 1.38
CA ASN A 214 11.15 -18.98 1.37
C ASN A 214 11.50 -19.46 -0.04
N ARG A 215 10.91 -18.88 -1.10
CA ARG A 215 11.19 -19.32 -2.48
C ARG A 215 12.59 -18.88 -2.94
N PRO A 216 13.27 -19.65 -3.81
CA PRO A 216 14.64 -19.36 -4.26
C PRO A 216 14.79 -18.06 -5.07
N ASP A 217 13.70 -17.56 -5.64
CA ASP A 217 13.64 -16.30 -6.40
C ASP A 217 13.47 -15.06 -5.51
N PHE A 218 13.26 -15.25 -4.20
CA PHE A 218 13.56 -14.21 -3.23
C PHE A 218 15.07 -14.18 -3.03
N ASP A 219 15.69 -13.03 -3.33
CA ASP A 219 17.12 -12.73 -3.26
C ASP A 219 17.73 -12.81 -1.83
N GLY A 220 17.02 -13.39 -0.87
CA GLY A 220 17.39 -13.50 0.54
C GLY A 220 17.29 -12.17 1.29
N GLN A 221 17.10 -11.05 0.60
CA GLN A 221 16.89 -9.76 1.20
C GLN A 221 15.45 -9.67 1.71
N LYS A 222 15.29 -9.28 2.98
CA LYS A 222 13.99 -9.26 3.68
C LYS A 222 13.45 -7.87 3.95
N TRP A 223 13.89 -6.87 3.19
CA TRP A 223 13.47 -5.47 3.35
C TRP A 223 13.36 -4.73 2.03
N GLY A 224 12.71 -3.57 2.05
CA GLY A 224 12.39 -2.77 0.87
C GLY A 224 10.91 -2.86 0.49
N ASN A 225 10.53 -2.19 -0.60
CA ASN A 225 9.15 -1.99 -1.01
C ASN A 225 8.36 -3.30 -1.18
N LYS A 226 8.98 -4.34 -1.75
CA LYS A 226 8.37 -5.67 -1.93
C LYS A 226 7.97 -6.26 -0.58
N TRP A 227 8.77 -6.05 0.45
CA TRP A 227 8.51 -6.53 1.81
C TRP A 227 7.54 -5.67 2.58
N SER A 228 7.59 -4.35 2.41
CA SER A 228 6.54 -3.47 2.91
C SER A 228 5.17 -3.87 2.36
N LEU A 229 5.08 -4.21 1.07
CA LEU A 229 3.85 -4.71 0.42
C LEU A 229 3.43 -6.09 0.93
N HIS A 230 4.38 -7.01 1.13
CA HIS A 230 4.09 -8.30 1.75
C HIS A 230 3.45 -8.09 3.12
N ALA A 231 4.10 -7.26 3.94
CA ALA A 231 3.68 -6.95 5.30
C ALA A 231 2.28 -6.31 5.32
N SER A 232 1.95 -5.41 4.38
CA SER A 232 0.62 -4.81 4.32
C SER A 232 -0.46 -5.84 3.96
N ASN A 233 -0.20 -6.71 2.98
CA ASN A 233 -1.16 -7.73 2.56
C ASN A 233 -1.50 -8.69 3.72
N VAL A 234 -0.48 -9.18 4.41
CA VAL A 234 -0.67 -10.11 5.54
C VAL A 234 -1.20 -9.41 6.78
N ALA A 235 -0.93 -8.12 6.98
CA ALA A 235 -1.52 -7.31 8.05
C ALA A 235 -3.04 -7.21 7.92
N MET A 236 -3.52 -6.92 6.71
CA MET A 236 -4.97 -6.77 6.47
C MET A 236 -5.73 -8.04 6.85
N VAL A 237 -5.22 -9.22 6.48
CA VAL A 237 -5.81 -10.50 6.88
C VAL A 237 -5.71 -10.74 8.39
N ALA A 238 -4.50 -10.59 8.95
CA ALA A 238 -4.23 -10.84 10.37
C ALA A 238 -5.14 -10.04 11.31
N PHE A 239 -5.29 -8.74 11.02
CA PHE A 239 -6.16 -7.86 11.81
C PHE A 239 -7.64 -8.12 11.53
N LEU A 240 -8.04 -8.40 10.28
CA LEU A 240 -9.43 -8.73 9.95
C LEU A 240 -9.94 -9.94 10.75
N GLU A 241 -9.11 -10.98 10.86
CA GLU A 241 -9.40 -12.20 11.59
C GLU A 241 -9.17 -12.08 13.10
N ARG A 242 -8.46 -11.02 13.53
CA ARG A 242 -8.04 -10.79 14.92
C ARG A 242 -7.17 -11.94 15.46
N ASP A 243 -6.38 -12.56 14.59
CA ASP A 243 -5.49 -13.66 14.92
C ASP A 243 -4.18 -13.12 15.52
N ARG A 244 -3.94 -13.44 16.80
CA ARG A 244 -2.79 -12.91 17.55
C ARG A 244 -1.45 -13.42 17.00
N GLU A 245 -1.40 -14.66 16.51
CA GLU A 245 -0.16 -15.23 15.97
C GLU A 245 0.18 -14.58 14.63
N LYS A 246 -0.83 -14.37 13.78
CA LYS A 246 -0.67 -13.63 12.52
C LYS A 246 -0.28 -12.17 12.76
N ILE A 247 -0.90 -11.50 13.74
CA ILE A 247 -0.55 -10.12 14.12
C ILE A 247 0.90 -10.05 14.62
N ALA A 248 1.34 -11.00 15.47
CA ALA A 248 2.72 -11.07 15.93
C ALA A 248 3.72 -11.28 14.77
N TYR A 249 3.37 -12.12 13.80
CA TYR A 249 4.15 -12.30 12.57
C TYR A 249 4.30 -10.98 11.80
N VAL A 250 3.21 -10.24 11.61
CA VAL A 250 3.23 -8.93 10.93
C VAL A 250 4.08 -7.92 11.71
N LYS A 251 3.95 -7.87 13.04
CA LYS A 251 4.71 -6.95 13.91
C LYS A 251 6.21 -7.18 13.77
N ASN A 252 6.65 -8.43 13.69
CA ASN A 252 8.06 -8.77 13.48
C ASN A 252 8.56 -8.27 12.13
N ILE A 253 7.81 -8.47 11.04
CA ILE A 253 8.19 -7.95 9.73
C ILE A 253 8.23 -6.41 9.74
N TYR A 254 7.26 -5.77 10.39
CA TYR A 254 7.21 -4.31 10.51
C TYR A 254 8.46 -3.78 11.24
N PHE A 255 8.85 -4.40 12.36
CA PHE A 255 10.08 -4.08 13.08
C PHE A 255 11.33 -4.30 12.22
N ASP A 256 11.40 -5.40 11.46
CA ASP A 256 12.50 -5.67 10.52
C ASP A 256 12.58 -4.60 9.44
N GLN A 257 11.44 -4.13 8.90
CA GLN A 257 11.41 -3.03 7.94
C GLN A 257 11.90 -1.73 8.57
N LEU A 258 11.50 -1.38 9.78
CA LEU A 258 12.04 -0.18 10.45
C LEU A 258 13.57 -0.29 10.61
N SER A 259 14.07 -1.47 10.96
CA SER A 259 15.48 -1.69 11.28
C SER A 259 16.39 -1.74 10.06
N HIS A 260 15.89 -2.23 8.92
CA HIS A 260 16.72 -2.52 7.74
C HIS A 260 16.28 -1.80 6.46
N ASN A 261 15.01 -1.40 6.33
CA ASN A 261 14.55 -0.63 5.19
C ASN A 261 14.89 0.84 5.37
N ILE A 262 14.66 1.42 6.55
CA ILE A 262 14.91 2.83 6.83
C ILE A 262 16.33 3.00 7.40
N GLN A 263 17.12 3.87 6.78
CA GLN A 263 18.53 4.05 7.15
C GLN A 263 18.77 5.27 8.03
N PRO A 264 19.74 5.21 8.98
CA PRO A 264 20.30 6.41 9.59
C PRO A 264 21.09 7.21 8.53
N ALA A 265 21.50 8.44 8.87
CA ALA A 265 22.46 9.16 8.02
C ALA A 265 23.80 8.41 8.00
N GLY A 266 24.45 8.33 6.85
CA GLY A 266 25.70 7.59 6.71
C GLY A 266 26.10 7.33 5.26
N LYS A 267 27.25 6.69 5.08
CA LYS A 267 27.72 6.18 3.78
C LYS A 267 27.13 4.81 3.51
N LEU A 268 27.18 4.38 2.24
CA LEU A 268 26.73 3.04 1.83
C LEU A 268 27.39 1.91 2.66
N ALA A 269 28.67 2.09 3.01
CA ALA A 269 29.43 1.15 3.84
C ALA A 269 28.94 1.03 5.30
N ASP A 270 28.14 1.99 5.78
CA ASP A 270 27.59 1.96 7.14
C ASP A 270 26.30 1.12 7.23
N PHE A 271 25.67 0.85 6.08
CA PHE A 271 24.39 0.15 5.98
C PHE A 271 24.55 -1.32 5.60
N TYR A 272 25.55 -1.65 4.77
CA TYR A 272 25.72 -3.00 4.23
C TYR A 272 27.09 -3.60 4.59
N PRO A 273 27.15 -4.92 4.84
CA PRO A 273 28.41 -5.61 5.09
C PRO A 273 29.34 -5.53 3.88
N LYS A 274 30.65 -5.50 4.15
CA LYS A 274 31.71 -5.29 3.15
C LYS A 274 31.67 -6.32 2.02
N GLU A 275 31.26 -7.55 2.33
CA GLU A 275 31.16 -8.67 1.39
C GLU A 275 30.12 -8.41 0.30
N LEU A 276 29.04 -7.68 0.62
CA LEU A 276 28.01 -7.28 -0.36
C LEU A 276 28.46 -6.08 -1.20
N LEU A 277 29.34 -5.23 -0.66
CA LEU A 277 29.72 -3.96 -1.28
C LEU A 277 30.94 -4.02 -2.19
N GLY A 278 31.79 -5.05 -2.11
CA GLY A 278 33.00 -5.16 -2.92
C GLY A 278 32.73 -4.98 -4.42
N ASN A 279 31.81 -5.77 -4.96
CA ASN A 279 31.43 -5.70 -6.38
C ASN A 279 30.67 -4.41 -6.73
N VAL A 280 29.91 -3.85 -5.77
CA VAL A 280 29.17 -2.60 -5.95
C VAL A 280 30.14 -1.44 -6.13
N PHE A 281 31.17 -1.34 -5.30
CA PHE A 281 32.17 -0.28 -5.37
C PHE A 281 33.16 -0.42 -6.54
N GLU A 282 33.36 -1.63 -7.06
CA GLU A 282 34.09 -1.82 -8.32
C GLU A 282 33.27 -1.30 -9.50
N ARG A 283 31.98 -1.61 -9.53
CA ARG A 283 31.07 -1.22 -10.61
C ARG A 283 30.68 0.26 -10.55
N PHE A 284 30.52 0.80 -9.34
CA PHE A 284 30.09 2.17 -9.06
C PHE A 284 31.03 2.84 -8.06
N PRO A 285 32.27 3.21 -8.47
CA PRO A 285 33.29 3.74 -7.56
C PRO A 285 32.86 5.02 -6.82
N PHE A 286 31.99 5.83 -7.44
CA PHE A 286 31.48 7.07 -6.85
C PHE A 286 30.65 6.85 -5.58
N LEU A 287 30.15 5.63 -5.33
CA LEU A 287 29.35 5.33 -4.15
C LEU A 287 30.19 5.18 -2.87
N LYS A 288 31.51 4.98 -2.98
CA LYS A 288 32.38 4.80 -1.81
C LYS A 288 32.28 5.97 -0.82
N ASP A 289 32.15 7.18 -1.36
CA ASP A 289 32.09 8.41 -0.59
C ASP A 289 30.71 9.07 -0.58
N ARG A 290 29.72 8.48 -1.28
CA ARG A 290 28.34 8.97 -1.24
C ARG A 290 27.79 8.83 0.17
N THR A 291 27.37 9.95 0.73
CA THR A 291 26.60 10.02 1.96
C THR A 291 25.11 10.08 1.63
N TYR A 292 24.31 9.42 2.45
CA TYR A 292 22.87 9.47 2.40
C TYR A 292 22.34 10.12 3.66
N GLU A 293 21.24 10.85 3.48
CA GLU A 293 20.54 11.48 4.58
C GLU A 293 19.80 10.46 5.45
N LYS A 294 19.47 10.89 6.66
CA LYS A 294 18.66 10.10 7.57
C LYS A 294 17.26 9.92 7.00
N GLY A 295 16.75 8.69 7.05
CA GLY A 295 15.38 8.38 6.61
C GLY A 295 15.29 7.83 5.20
N VAL A 296 16.38 7.84 4.40
CA VAL A 296 16.37 7.17 3.10
C VAL A 296 16.00 5.70 3.25
N THR A 297 15.27 5.17 2.26
CA THR A 297 14.93 3.74 2.25
C THR A 297 15.98 2.94 1.49
N PHE A 298 15.97 1.63 1.74
CA PHE A 298 16.74 0.66 0.99
C PHE A 298 16.56 0.83 -0.51
N ASP A 299 15.32 0.93 -0.99
CA ASP A 299 15.05 1.09 -2.41
C ASP A 299 15.45 2.46 -2.94
N PHE A 300 15.45 3.53 -2.15
CA PHE A 300 15.99 4.81 -2.64
C PHE A 300 17.49 4.67 -2.94
N ILE A 301 18.24 4.04 -2.04
CA ILE A 301 19.70 3.85 -2.18
C ILE A 301 20.05 3.04 -3.43
N HIS A 302 19.33 1.94 -3.69
CA HIS A 302 19.60 1.06 -4.84
C HIS A 302 18.97 1.58 -6.13
N ARG A 303 17.81 2.21 -5.95
CA ARG A 303 16.89 2.77 -6.93
C ARG A 303 17.39 3.99 -7.64
N ASP A 304 17.94 4.86 -6.80
CA ASP A 304 18.00 6.30 -7.00
C ASP A 304 16.63 6.89 -7.39
N ALA A 305 15.59 6.53 -6.62
CA ALA A 305 14.20 6.74 -7.03
C ALA A 305 13.25 7.05 -5.84
N LEU A 306 12.68 8.26 -5.80
CA LEU A 306 11.69 8.63 -4.79
C LEU A 306 10.37 7.90 -5.00
N LEU A 307 10.07 7.49 -6.24
CA LEU A 307 8.92 6.60 -6.51
C LEU A 307 9.01 5.29 -5.71
N TYR A 308 10.22 4.73 -5.58
CA TYR A 308 10.43 3.52 -4.81
C TYR A 308 10.62 3.77 -3.31
N HIS A 309 11.08 4.96 -2.94
CA HIS A 309 11.00 5.43 -1.56
C HIS A 309 9.55 5.43 -1.06
N ARG A 310 8.64 6.09 -1.79
CA ARG A 310 7.21 6.13 -1.50
C ARG A 310 6.60 4.73 -1.42
N ALA A 311 6.86 3.89 -2.44
CA ALA A 311 6.39 2.50 -2.47
C ALA A 311 6.89 1.66 -1.28
N SER A 312 7.97 2.08 -0.61
CA SER A 312 8.47 1.43 0.59
C SER A 312 7.75 1.87 1.87
N ILE A 313 7.39 3.15 1.98
CA ILE A 313 6.89 3.72 3.24
C ILE A 313 5.36 3.76 3.33
N GLU A 314 4.66 3.87 2.20
CA GLU A 314 3.20 3.90 2.19
C GLU A 314 2.57 2.61 2.74
N PRO A 315 3.05 1.39 2.39
CA PRO A 315 2.53 0.17 3.00
C PRO A 315 2.84 0.09 4.51
N LEU A 316 3.99 0.61 4.95
CA LEU A 316 4.32 0.69 6.38
C LEU A 316 3.39 1.62 7.14
N TYR A 317 3.03 2.76 6.54
CA TYR A 317 2.00 3.64 7.07
C TYR A 317 0.66 2.93 7.20
N VAL A 318 0.23 2.20 6.17
CA VAL A 318 -1.02 1.42 6.20
C VAL A 318 -1.02 0.43 7.36
N ILE A 319 0.06 -0.35 7.54
CA ILE A 319 0.18 -1.30 8.65
C ILE A 319 0.09 -0.60 10.01
N ALA A 320 0.82 0.51 10.17
CA ALA A 320 0.83 1.27 11.42
C ALA A 320 -0.53 1.89 11.74
N LEU A 321 -1.28 2.33 10.72
CA LEU A 321 -2.63 2.81 10.87
C LEU A 321 -3.61 1.68 11.24
N ILE A 322 -3.50 0.52 10.59
CA ILE A 322 -4.28 -0.67 10.94
C ILE A 322 -4.02 -1.02 12.42
N ALA A 323 -2.76 -1.07 12.83
CA ALA A 323 -2.38 -1.33 14.22
C ALA A 323 -3.01 -0.31 15.18
N LYS A 324 -2.88 0.99 14.89
CA LYS A 324 -3.47 2.06 15.72
C LYS A 324 -4.98 1.92 15.85
N ASN A 325 -5.68 1.62 14.75
CA ASN A 325 -7.13 1.39 14.74
C ASN A 325 -7.54 0.16 15.59
N ASN A 326 -6.59 -0.69 15.95
CA ASN A 326 -6.77 -1.87 16.78
C ASN A 326 -6.08 -1.74 18.15
N GLY A 327 -5.74 -0.53 18.57
CA GLY A 327 -5.20 -0.23 19.90
C GLY A 327 -3.70 -0.45 20.07
N GLU A 328 -2.95 -0.51 18.97
CA GLU A 328 -1.50 -0.72 18.97
C GLU A 328 -0.76 0.47 18.34
N ASP A 329 0.19 1.07 19.05
CA ASP A 329 0.91 2.27 18.58
C ASP A 329 2.17 1.93 17.78
N TRP A 330 2.04 1.14 16.70
CA TRP A 330 3.21 0.69 15.93
C TRP A 330 3.96 1.84 15.24
N TYR A 331 3.29 2.96 14.98
CA TYR A 331 3.88 4.18 14.42
C TYR A 331 4.91 4.85 15.35
N LEU A 332 4.96 4.47 16.63
CA LEU A 332 5.94 4.91 17.63
C LEU A 332 7.11 3.93 17.79
N LEU A 333 7.05 2.74 17.15
CA LEU A 333 8.12 1.76 17.23
C LEU A 333 9.40 2.30 16.59
N LYS A 334 10.52 1.83 17.11
CA LYS A 334 11.86 2.16 16.65
C LYS A 334 12.54 0.88 16.19
N GLY A 335 13.24 0.96 15.07
CA GLY A 335 14.16 -0.08 14.64
C GLY A 335 15.40 -0.17 15.55
N GLU A 336 16.27 -1.14 15.27
CA GLU A 336 17.46 -1.46 16.08
C GLU A 336 18.39 -0.27 16.35
N LYS A 337 18.50 0.68 15.41
CA LYS A 337 19.35 1.87 15.52
C LYS A 337 18.54 3.15 15.79
N GLY A 338 17.31 3.01 16.27
CA GLY A 338 16.42 4.13 16.57
C GLY A 338 15.63 4.67 15.39
N GLN A 339 15.66 3.98 14.24
CA GLN A 339 14.95 4.43 13.03
C GLN A 339 13.43 4.41 13.24
N THR A 340 12.75 5.41 12.72
CA THR A 340 11.29 5.49 12.78
C THR A 340 10.71 5.63 11.37
N LEU A 341 9.45 5.24 11.21
CA LEU A 341 8.70 5.51 9.98
C LEU A 341 8.65 7.02 9.68
N GLU A 342 8.57 7.85 10.72
CA GLU A 342 8.61 9.31 10.61
C GLU A 342 9.89 9.84 9.96
N TRP A 343 11.07 9.23 10.20
CA TRP A 343 12.30 9.66 9.53
C TRP A 343 12.19 9.56 8.00
N ALA A 344 11.53 8.51 7.51
CA ALA A 344 11.39 8.32 6.08
C ALA A 344 10.40 9.31 5.45
N PHE A 345 9.32 9.66 6.16
CA PHE A 345 8.45 10.75 5.72
C PHE A 345 9.15 12.12 5.76
N ASP A 346 9.99 12.37 6.77
CA ASP A 346 10.76 13.63 6.87
C ASP A 346 11.74 13.80 5.71
N PHE A 347 12.40 12.71 5.29
CA PHE A 347 13.27 12.71 4.11
C PHE A 347 12.54 13.12 2.82
N LEU A 348 11.23 12.81 2.71
CA LEU A 348 10.45 13.15 1.52
C LEU A 348 10.06 14.63 1.44
N VAL A 349 10.08 15.36 2.56
CA VAL A 349 9.53 16.73 2.65
C VAL A 349 10.12 17.70 1.62
N PRO A 350 11.46 17.85 1.48
CA PRO A 350 12.03 18.83 0.55
C PRO A 350 11.63 18.57 -0.91
N TYR A 351 11.48 17.29 -1.29
CA TYR A 351 11.05 16.91 -2.65
C TYR A 351 9.55 17.10 -2.87
N ALA A 352 8.74 16.90 -1.82
CA ALA A 352 7.30 17.14 -1.86
C ALA A 352 6.97 18.63 -1.93
N THR A 353 7.75 19.49 -1.27
CA THR A 353 7.57 20.95 -1.31
C THR A 353 8.19 21.59 -2.55
N GLY A 354 9.05 20.86 -3.28
CA GLY A 354 9.80 21.37 -4.43
C GLY A 354 11.01 22.23 -4.04
N GLU A 355 11.41 22.19 -2.77
CA GLU A 355 12.67 22.76 -2.30
C GLU A 355 13.87 22.02 -2.90
N GLU A 356 13.73 20.70 -3.07
CA GLU A 356 14.68 19.87 -3.81
C GLU A 356 14.02 19.19 -5.01
N GLU A 357 14.81 19.01 -6.07
CA GLU A 357 14.43 18.26 -7.25
C GLU A 357 15.19 16.93 -7.29
N HIS A 358 14.52 15.87 -7.73
CA HIS A 358 15.14 14.56 -7.92
C HIS A 358 14.88 14.03 -9.33
N TYR A 359 15.93 13.57 -10.01
CA TYR A 359 15.82 12.92 -11.32
C TYR A 359 15.85 11.40 -11.14
N GLU A 360 14.71 10.75 -11.34
CA GLU A 360 14.50 9.34 -11.03
C GLU A 360 15.45 8.42 -11.83
N PHE A 361 16.00 7.42 -11.16
CA PHE A 361 16.86 6.36 -11.70
C PHE A 361 18.16 6.85 -12.34
N LYS A 362 18.64 8.05 -11.99
CA LYS A 362 19.86 8.62 -12.58
C LYS A 362 21.09 7.79 -12.23
N ASP A 363 21.25 7.47 -10.96
CA ASP A 363 22.37 6.73 -10.38
C ASP A 363 21.95 5.34 -9.89
N THR A 364 20.95 4.74 -10.54
CA THR A 364 20.42 3.42 -10.16
C THR A 364 21.48 2.32 -10.22
N LEU A 365 21.44 1.41 -9.25
CA LEU A 365 22.31 0.23 -9.18
C LEU A 365 21.69 -0.98 -9.89
N ILE A 366 20.45 -0.83 -10.38
CA ILE A 366 19.64 -1.92 -10.94
C ILE A 366 19.63 -1.82 -12.46
N ASP A 367 20.19 -2.83 -13.14
CA ASP A 367 20.30 -2.88 -14.61
C ASP A 367 18.96 -2.70 -15.31
N PHE A 368 17.91 -3.30 -14.76
CA PHE A 368 16.56 -3.18 -15.30
C PHE A 368 16.09 -1.72 -15.41
N ASP A 369 16.45 -0.87 -14.45
CA ASP A 369 16.05 0.54 -14.43
C ASP A 369 16.80 1.36 -15.48
N THR A 370 18.06 1.05 -15.74
CA THR A 370 18.84 1.69 -16.80
C THR A 370 18.29 1.40 -18.20
N SER A 371 17.71 0.22 -18.41
CA SER A 371 17.18 -0.22 -19.71
C SER A 371 15.77 0.30 -20.01
N ASN A 372 15.03 0.73 -18.99
CA ASN A 372 13.71 1.32 -19.14
C ASN A 372 13.85 2.84 -19.29
N LYS A 373 13.20 3.45 -20.28
CA LYS A 373 13.19 4.92 -20.53
C LYS A 373 12.44 5.74 -19.45
N ARG A 374 12.53 5.35 -18.17
CA ARG A 374 11.74 5.84 -17.04
C ARG A 374 12.39 7.02 -16.30
N GLN A 375 13.52 7.52 -16.81
CA GLN A 375 14.19 8.69 -16.25
C GLN A 375 13.33 9.94 -16.46
N THR A 376 12.80 10.46 -15.37
CA THR A 376 11.94 11.64 -15.34
C THR A 376 12.16 12.36 -14.03
N TRP A 377 11.76 13.63 -13.98
CA TRP A 377 11.78 14.37 -12.74
C TRP A 377 10.67 13.85 -11.82
N PHE A 378 11.01 13.64 -10.55
CA PHE A 378 10.03 13.37 -9.52
C PHE A 378 9.02 14.52 -9.47
N LYS A 379 7.74 14.18 -9.35
CA LYS A 379 6.67 15.18 -9.28
C LYS A 379 6.40 15.50 -7.82
N PRO A 380 6.54 16.76 -7.38
CA PRO A 380 6.25 17.14 -5.99
C PRO A 380 4.85 16.71 -5.52
N GLN A 381 3.86 16.70 -6.42
CA GLN A 381 2.48 16.27 -6.12
C GLN A 381 2.39 14.81 -5.65
N ASP A 382 3.27 13.94 -6.15
CA ASP A 382 3.35 12.55 -5.71
C ASP A 382 3.82 12.51 -4.24
N GLY A 383 4.80 13.35 -3.88
CA GLY A 383 5.28 13.50 -2.50
C GLY A 383 4.22 14.10 -1.58
N ILE A 384 3.53 15.15 -2.02
CA ILE A 384 2.42 15.77 -1.27
C ILE A 384 1.32 14.76 -0.95
N SER A 385 0.98 13.90 -1.92
CA SER A 385 -0.02 12.84 -1.71
C SER A 385 0.39 11.92 -0.57
N THR A 386 1.66 11.48 -0.55
CA THR A 386 2.22 10.64 0.52
C THR A 386 2.28 11.35 1.88
N LEU A 387 2.64 12.64 1.92
CA LEU A 387 2.60 13.41 3.17
C LEU A 387 1.17 13.63 3.68
N THR A 388 0.21 13.76 2.76
CA THR A 388 -1.22 13.85 3.11
C THR A 388 -1.69 12.56 3.79
N LEU A 389 -1.25 11.39 3.31
CA LEU A 389 -1.47 10.11 4.01
C LEU A 389 -0.94 10.18 5.44
N ALA A 390 0.31 10.59 5.60
CA ALA A 390 1.02 10.58 6.88
C ALA A 390 0.32 11.39 7.98
N THR A 391 -0.53 12.37 7.62
CA THR A 391 -1.30 13.17 8.60
C THR A 391 -2.14 12.34 9.57
N GLY A 392 -2.55 11.12 9.16
CA GLY A 392 -3.34 10.22 9.98
C GLY A 392 -2.57 9.57 11.14
N LEU A 393 -1.24 9.66 11.15
CA LEU A 393 -0.39 9.20 12.24
C LEU A 393 0.49 10.32 12.79
N TYR A 394 0.84 11.29 11.94
CA TYR A 394 1.78 12.36 12.22
C TYR A 394 1.16 13.72 11.85
N PRO A 395 0.47 14.39 12.79
CA PRO A 395 -0.25 15.65 12.52
C PRO A 395 0.63 16.78 11.95
N LYS A 396 1.95 16.73 12.16
CA LYS A 396 2.90 17.74 11.65
C LYS A 396 2.89 17.91 10.12
N TYR A 397 2.49 16.88 9.38
CA TYR A 397 2.44 16.95 7.91
C TYR A 397 1.19 17.66 7.37
N LYS A 398 0.23 18.03 8.24
CA LYS A 398 -0.99 18.75 7.83
C LYS A 398 -0.69 20.05 7.07
N GLN A 399 0.42 20.71 7.40
CA GLN A 399 0.86 21.94 6.71
C GLN A 399 1.21 21.74 5.23
N TYR A 400 1.50 20.50 4.81
CA TYR A 400 1.80 20.15 3.41
C TYR A 400 0.63 19.45 2.72
N ALA A 401 -0.40 19.08 3.48
CA ALA A 401 -1.45 18.19 3.04
C ALA A 401 -2.32 18.84 1.96
N ASN A 402 -2.60 18.09 0.90
CA ASN A 402 -3.57 18.50 -0.11
C ASN A 402 -4.56 17.36 -0.35
N ILE A 403 -5.73 17.49 0.27
CA ILE A 403 -6.75 16.44 0.24
C ILE A 403 -7.25 16.17 -1.18
N ASN A 404 -7.25 17.17 -2.08
CA ASN A 404 -7.68 17.01 -3.47
C ASN A 404 -6.81 16.02 -4.25
N LEU A 405 -5.55 15.82 -3.83
CA LEU A 405 -4.64 14.85 -4.44
C LEU A 405 -4.90 13.41 -3.97
N LEU A 406 -5.61 13.21 -2.86
CA LEU A 406 -6.03 11.87 -2.44
C LEU A 406 -7.27 11.41 -3.22
N TRP A 407 -8.22 12.30 -3.46
CA TRP A 407 -9.47 12.00 -4.18
C TRP A 407 -9.28 11.69 -5.66
N SER A 408 -8.19 12.16 -6.26
CA SER A 408 -7.81 11.84 -7.64
C SER A 408 -7.21 10.46 -7.82
N SER A 409 -7.20 9.58 -6.80
CA SER A 409 -6.59 8.24 -6.87
C SER A 409 -7.57 7.06 -6.82
N ASN A 410 -8.90 7.29 -6.75
CA ASN A 410 -9.96 6.28 -6.58
C ASN A 410 -9.82 5.34 -5.37
N MET A 411 -8.75 5.48 -4.60
CA MET A 411 -8.61 4.77 -3.34
C MET A 411 -9.50 5.41 -2.27
N PRO A 412 -10.14 4.62 -1.40
CA PRO A 412 -10.63 5.09 -0.11
C PRO A 412 -9.42 5.34 0.79
N VAL A 413 -8.59 6.30 0.40
CA VAL A 413 -7.47 6.77 1.17
C VAL A 413 -8.05 7.67 2.27
N PHE A 414 -8.42 6.99 3.36
CA PHE A 414 -8.56 7.49 4.73
C PHE A 414 -9.62 8.56 4.97
N VAL A 415 -10.88 8.20 4.73
CA VAL A 415 -12.02 8.85 5.40
C VAL A 415 -12.19 8.22 6.79
N THR A 416 -11.18 8.31 7.65
CA THR A 416 -11.28 7.83 9.05
C THR A 416 -10.82 8.86 10.08
N TYR A 417 -10.46 10.07 9.64
CA TYR A 417 -10.04 11.12 10.57
C TYR A 417 -11.20 12.00 11.05
N GLU A 418 -11.29 12.12 12.38
CA GLU A 418 -12.23 12.96 13.14
C GLU A 418 -11.84 14.46 13.17
N GLN A 419 -10.79 14.89 12.45
CA GLN A 419 -10.31 16.28 12.49
C GLN A 419 -10.51 17.00 11.17
#